data_AF-A0AAE1WRR2-F1
#
_entry.id   AF-A0AAE1WRR2-F1
#
_cell.length_a   1.000
_cell.length_b   1.000
_cell.length_c   1.000
_cell.angle_alpha   90.00
_cell.angle_beta   90.00
_cell.angle_gamma   90.00
#
_symmetry.space_group_name_H-M   'P 1'
#
loop_
_entity.id
_entity.type
_entity.pdbx_description
1 polymer ?
#
loop_
_entity_poly.entity_id
_entity_poly.type
_entity_poly.pdbx_seq_one_letter_code
_entity_poly.pdbx_strand_id
1 'polypeptide(L)'
;MATEKEGGLEIAADKYRSFLHDEAQNTEWRHGGPPIFDTVNRLFEQGRTKACPLLHNHLHPSHHKHTLTHTHEWAKGSVEEVGQNAIKSWEMELSHKTRIQDFRTINPDKFKLIVNGREGLSAEETLRLGSYNALLKSSMPEEFKYYKVEEESFESSHDAFREALPRGFAWRCWPFTQARR
;
A
#
# COMPACT_ATOMS: atom_id res chain seq x y z
N MET A 1 -16.84 -32.19 -32.99
CA MET A 1 -16.43 -32.07 -31.57
C MET A 1 -15.06 -31.41 -31.53
N ALA A 2 -15.03 -30.09 -31.61
CA ALA A 2 -13.80 -29.32 -31.44
C ALA A 2 -13.66 -29.04 -29.95
N THR A 3 -12.65 -29.64 -29.33
CA THR A 3 -12.27 -29.35 -27.94
C THR A 3 -11.67 -27.96 -27.90
N GLU A 4 -12.34 -27.05 -27.20
CA GLU A 4 -11.84 -25.73 -26.84
C GLU A 4 -10.58 -25.89 -26.00
N LYS A 5 -9.49 -25.27 -26.45
CA LYS A 5 -8.25 -25.14 -25.70
C LYS A 5 -8.45 -23.97 -24.76
N GLU A 6 -8.67 -24.24 -23.47
CA GLU A 6 -8.64 -23.22 -22.43
C GLU A 6 -7.28 -22.52 -22.48
N GLY A 7 -7.31 -21.24 -22.87
CA GLY A 7 -6.17 -20.35 -22.80
C GLY A 7 -5.91 -20.01 -21.33
N GLY A 8 -5.06 -20.79 -20.68
CA GLY A 8 -4.43 -20.36 -19.43
C GLY A 8 -3.66 -19.07 -19.71
N LEU A 9 -4.19 -17.94 -19.24
CA LEU A 9 -3.43 -16.70 -19.15
C LEU A 9 -2.23 -16.98 -18.25
N GLU A 10 -1.02 -16.98 -18.80
CA GLU A 10 0.18 -16.78 -18.00
C GLU A 10 0.04 -15.40 -17.34
N ILE A 11 -0.34 -15.39 -16.06
CA ILE A 11 -0.35 -14.15 -15.27
C ILE A 11 1.13 -13.78 -15.08
N ALA A 12 1.58 -12.76 -15.81
CA ALA A 12 2.93 -12.23 -15.65
C ALA A 12 3.16 -11.85 -14.19
N ALA A 13 4.29 -12.28 -13.62
CA ALA A 13 4.59 -12.01 -12.22
C ALA A 13 4.57 -10.49 -11.94
N ASP A 14 3.86 -10.07 -10.88
CA ASP A 14 3.77 -8.66 -10.51
C ASP A 14 5.16 -8.10 -10.11
N LYS A 15 5.60 -7.06 -10.84
CA LYS A 15 6.91 -6.39 -10.68
C LYS A 15 7.18 -5.88 -9.26
N TYR A 16 6.14 -5.48 -8.53
CA TYR A 16 6.25 -4.86 -7.21
C TYR A 16 5.94 -5.82 -6.07
N ARG A 17 5.40 -7.00 -6.38
CA ARG A 17 4.84 -7.98 -5.45
C ARG A 17 5.30 -9.37 -5.85
N SER A 18 6.61 -9.58 -5.76
CA SER A 18 7.28 -10.76 -6.34
C SER A 18 6.72 -12.10 -5.89
N PHE A 19 6.16 -12.19 -4.68
CA PHE A 19 5.62 -13.43 -4.13
C PHE A 19 4.10 -13.59 -4.30
N LEU A 20 3.39 -12.63 -4.92
CA LEU A 20 1.93 -12.65 -5.07
C LEU A 20 1.41 -13.94 -5.74
N HIS A 21 2.20 -14.52 -6.64
CA HIS A 21 1.87 -15.74 -7.38
C HIS A 21 2.63 -16.98 -6.91
N ASP A 22 3.49 -16.82 -5.89
CA ASP A 22 4.21 -17.91 -5.20
C ASP A 22 3.58 -18.21 -3.83
N GLU A 23 2.27 -17.96 -3.73
CA GLU A 23 1.50 -18.15 -2.51
C GLU A 23 1.21 -19.64 -2.27
N ALA A 24 1.12 -20.03 -1.01
CA ALA A 24 0.84 -21.41 -0.66
C ALA A 24 -0.56 -21.81 -1.16
N GLN A 25 -0.75 -23.07 -1.55
CA GLN A 25 -2.03 -23.56 -2.06
C GLN A 25 -3.20 -23.41 -1.06
N ASN A 26 -2.90 -23.13 0.21
CA ASN A 26 -3.86 -22.94 1.29
C ASN A 26 -4.08 -21.47 1.69
N THR A 27 -3.54 -20.49 0.95
CA THR A 27 -3.75 -19.06 1.26
C THR A 27 -5.23 -18.72 1.12
N GLU A 28 -5.80 -18.08 2.15
CA GLU A 28 -7.19 -17.68 2.15
C GLU A 28 -7.36 -16.22 1.70
N TRP A 29 -8.02 -16.04 0.56
CA TRP A 29 -8.29 -14.75 -0.04
C TRP A 29 -9.71 -14.28 0.26
N ARG A 30 -9.85 -13.01 0.67
CA ARG A 30 -11.12 -12.34 0.95
C ARG A 30 -12.09 -12.38 -0.23
N HIS A 31 -11.57 -12.35 -1.46
CA HIS A 31 -12.36 -12.30 -2.69
C HIS A 31 -12.15 -13.53 -3.58
N GLY A 32 -11.78 -14.68 -3.00
CA GLY A 32 -11.71 -15.96 -3.70
C GLY A 32 -10.46 -16.19 -4.56
N GLY A 33 -9.56 -15.21 -4.65
CA GLY A 33 -8.27 -15.37 -5.34
C GLY A 33 -7.33 -14.19 -5.15
N PRO A 34 -6.09 -14.30 -5.66
CA PRO A 34 -5.13 -13.21 -5.62
C PRO A 34 -5.64 -11.99 -6.43
N PRO A 35 -5.48 -10.77 -5.91
CA PRO A 35 -5.86 -9.55 -6.63
C PRO A 35 -4.98 -9.31 -7.87
N ILE A 36 -5.53 -8.56 -8.84
CA ILE A 36 -4.84 -8.17 -10.07
C ILE A 36 -4.51 -6.67 -10.01
N PHE A 37 -3.23 -6.31 -10.16
CA PHE A 37 -2.76 -4.92 -10.02
C PHE A 37 -2.37 -4.23 -11.33
N ASP A 38 -2.51 -4.86 -12.49
CA ASP A 38 -2.03 -4.36 -13.79
C ASP A 38 -2.42 -2.91 -14.09
N THR A 39 -3.69 -2.57 -13.90
CA THR A 39 -4.20 -1.21 -14.13
C THR A 39 -3.58 -0.20 -13.17
N VAL A 40 -3.45 -0.54 -11.89
CA VAL A 40 -2.87 0.32 -10.86
C VAL A 40 -1.37 0.51 -11.10
N ASN A 41 -0.66 -0.56 -11.45
CA ASN A 41 0.76 -0.53 -11.79
C ASN A 41 1.01 0.38 -13.00
N ARG A 42 0.20 0.26 -14.04
CA ARG A 42 0.26 1.14 -15.22
C ARG A 42 0.05 2.61 -14.84
N LEU A 43 -0.96 2.92 -14.02
CA LEU A 43 -1.23 4.29 -13.57
C LEU A 43 -0.10 4.84 -12.69
N PHE A 44 0.47 4.00 -11.83
CA PHE A 44 1.62 4.34 -10.99
C PHE A 44 2.84 4.70 -11.85
N GLU A 45 3.15 3.91 -12.86
CA GLU A 45 4.26 4.15 -13.80
C GLU A 45 4.03 5.39 -14.66
N GLN A 46 2.79 5.62 -15.11
CA GLN A 46 2.41 6.88 -15.76
C GLN A 46 2.55 8.09 -14.82
N GLY A 47 2.29 7.92 -13.52
CA GLY A 47 2.48 8.97 -12.52
C GLY A 47 3.95 9.30 -12.27
N ARG A 48 4.84 8.31 -12.39
CA ARG A 48 6.30 8.46 -12.24
C ARG A 48 6.93 9.27 -13.38
N THR A 49 6.35 9.23 -14.57
CA THR A 49 6.88 9.91 -15.76
C THR A 49 6.38 11.35 -15.92
N LYS A 50 5.33 11.75 -15.18
CA LYS A 50 4.82 13.12 -15.19
C LYS A 50 5.57 13.97 -14.16
N ALA A 51 6.49 14.81 -14.63
CA ALA A 51 7.13 15.82 -13.78
C ALA A 51 6.06 16.69 -13.09
N CYS A 52 6.18 16.87 -11.78
CA CYS A 52 5.27 17.70 -11.01
C CYS A 52 5.45 19.17 -11.41
N PRO A 53 4.49 19.84 -12.07
CA PRO A 53 4.67 21.21 -12.55
C PRO A 53 4.82 22.24 -11.41
N LEU A 54 4.34 21.90 -10.21
CA LEU A 54 4.21 22.81 -9.07
C LEU A 54 5.54 23.11 -8.36
N LEU A 55 6.60 22.36 -8.63
CA LEU A 55 7.93 22.62 -8.04
C LEU A 55 8.77 23.62 -8.83
N HIS A 56 8.31 24.07 -10.01
CA HIS A 56 9.11 24.94 -10.87
C HIS A 56 9.01 26.43 -10.50
N ASN A 57 7.93 26.88 -9.87
CA ASN A 57 7.61 28.32 -9.76
C ASN A 57 7.87 28.97 -8.39
N HIS A 58 8.31 28.22 -7.37
CA HIS A 58 8.52 28.76 -6.00
C HIS A 58 9.94 28.59 -5.43
N LEU A 59 10.90 28.12 -6.23
CA LEU A 59 12.30 27.97 -5.78
C LEU A 59 13.17 29.06 -6.39
N HIS A 60 13.95 29.73 -5.54
CA HIS A 60 14.89 30.79 -5.91
C HIS A 60 15.99 30.25 -6.84
N PRO A 61 16.50 31.04 -7.82
CA PRO A 61 17.36 30.53 -8.88
C PRO A 61 18.66 29.85 -8.45
N SER A 62 19.13 30.16 -7.26
CA SER A 62 20.31 29.54 -6.64
C SER A 62 20.10 28.07 -6.22
N HIS A 63 18.87 27.58 -6.16
CA HIS A 63 18.55 26.18 -5.82
C HIS A 63 18.32 25.29 -7.05
N HIS A 64 18.42 25.83 -8.27
CA HIS A 64 18.15 25.09 -9.51
C HIS A 64 19.17 23.99 -9.86
N LYS A 65 20.30 23.89 -9.14
CA LYS A 65 21.32 22.86 -9.42
C LYS A 65 21.00 21.46 -8.88
N HIS A 66 19.88 21.29 -8.17
CA HIS A 66 19.45 19.97 -7.67
C HIS A 66 18.04 19.54 -8.08
N THR A 67 17.35 20.29 -8.94
CA THR A 67 16.16 19.79 -9.64
C THR A 67 16.61 18.88 -10.79
N LEU A 68 17.27 17.78 -10.41
CA LEU A 68 17.50 16.64 -11.28
C LEU A 68 16.12 16.11 -11.66
N THR A 69 15.86 16.15 -12.96
CA THR A 69 15.09 15.15 -13.70
C THR A 69 15.41 13.75 -13.14
N HIS A 70 14.75 13.36 -12.05
CA HIS A 70 14.78 11.98 -11.60
C HIS A 70 13.98 11.21 -12.64
N THR A 71 14.65 10.36 -13.42
CA THR A 71 13.98 9.15 -13.89
C THR A 71 13.62 8.39 -12.62
N HIS A 72 12.36 8.50 -12.22
CA HIS A 72 11.76 7.83 -11.07
C HIS A 72 11.77 6.32 -11.35
N GLU A 73 12.90 5.62 -11.33
CA GLU A 73 12.98 4.17 -11.13
C GLU A 73 14.04 3.97 -10.06
N TRP A 74 13.68 3.21 -9.02
CA TRP A 74 14.62 2.92 -7.96
C TRP A 74 15.66 1.95 -8.50
N ALA A 75 16.93 2.16 -8.17
CA ALA A 75 17.96 1.21 -8.56
C ALA A 75 17.63 -0.16 -7.97
N LYS A 76 17.81 -1.22 -8.75
CA LYS A 76 17.53 -2.58 -8.29
C LYS A 76 18.34 -2.89 -7.02
N GLY A 77 17.67 -3.35 -5.97
CA GLY A 77 18.25 -3.61 -4.65
C GLY A 77 18.44 -2.37 -3.77
N SER A 78 17.97 -1.19 -4.20
CA SER A 78 18.04 0.01 -3.36
C SER A 78 17.04 -0.07 -2.19
N VAL A 79 17.32 0.69 -1.12
CA VAL A 79 16.44 0.74 0.06
C VAL A 79 15.06 1.27 -0.30
N GLU A 80 14.99 2.20 -1.26
CA GLU A 80 13.74 2.77 -1.76
C GLU A 80 12.92 1.75 -2.55
N GLU A 81 13.56 0.91 -3.38
CA GLU A 81 12.88 -0.18 -4.08
C GLU A 81 12.33 -1.19 -3.07
N VAL A 82 13.16 -1.62 -2.12
CA VAL A 82 12.79 -2.59 -1.08
C VAL A 82 11.64 -2.05 -0.22
N GLY A 83 11.73 -0.80 0.24
CA GLY A 83 10.68 -0.16 1.03
C GLY A 83 9.37 -0.03 0.27
N GLN A 84 9.42 0.37 -1.00
CA GLN A 84 8.24 0.46 -1.85
C GLN A 84 7.56 -0.90 -2.01
N ASN A 85 8.32 -1.93 -2.34
CA ASN A 85 7.78 -3.27 -2.56
C ASN A 85 7.27 -3.89 -1.26
N ALA A 86 7.93 -3.62 -0.12
CA ALA A 86 7.47 -4.05 1.20
C ALA A 86 6.12 -3.43 1.57
N ILE A 87 5.96 -2.10 1.45
CA ILE A 87 4.69 -1.43 1.78
C ILE A 87 3.57 -1.89 0.85
N LYS A 88 3.86 -1.92 -0.47
CA LYS A 88 2.87 -2.41 -1.44
C LYS A 88 2.42 -3.79 -1.00
N SER A 89 3.35 -4.73 -0.85
CA SER A 89 3.06 -6.11 -0.48
C SER A 89 2.26 -6.21 0.80
N TRP A 90 2.65 -5.47 1.85
CA TRP A 90 1.93 -5.45 3.13
C TRP A 90 0.49 -4.95 2.99
N GLU A 91 0.26 -3.87 2.23
CA GLU A 91 -1.08 -3.35 2.00
C GLU A 91 -1.96 -4.37 1.26
N MET A 92 -1.40 -5.08 0.27
CA MET A 92 -2.12 -6.16 -0.42
C MET A 92 -2.48 -7.29 0.55
N GLU A 93 -1.55 -7.73 1.37
CA GLU A 93 -1.82 -8.78 2.36
C GLU A 93 -2.92 -8.35 3.33
N LEU A 94 -2.84 -7.12 3.85
CA LEU A 94 -3.81 -6.58 4.79
C LEU A 94 -5.22 -6.42 4.21
N SER A 95 -5.31 -5.99 2.95
CA SER A 95 -6.59 -5.75 2.29
C SER A 95 -7.22 -7.06 1.76
N HIS A 96 -6.41 -8.03 1.31
CA HIS A 96 -6.92 -9.19 0.56
C HIS A 96 -6.81 -10.53 1.27
N LYS A 97 -5.91 -10.72 2.25
CA LYS A 97 -5.83 -11.98 3.02
C LYS A 97 -6.76 -11.93 4.23
N THR A 98 -7.28 -13.08 4.66
CA THR A 98 -8.20 -13.19 5.82
C THR A 98 -7.52 -13.74 7.06
N ARG A 99 -6.31 -14.31 6.93
CA ARG A 99 -5.54 -14.90 8.04
C ARG A 99 -4.18 -14.23 8.17
N ILE A 100 -3.81 -13.90 9.40
CA ILE A 100 -2.53 -13.24 9.66
C ILE A 100 -1.33 -14.17 9.46
N GLN A 101 -1.54 -15.48 9.58
CA GLN A 101 -0.52 -16.50 9.38
C GLN A 101 -0.07 -16.60 7.91
N ASP A 102 -0.88 -16.11 6.99
CA ASP A 102 -0.55 -16.08 5.56
C ASP A 102 0.31 -14.85 5.19
N PHE A 103 0.59 -13.95 6.14
CA PHE A 103 1.38 -12.74 5.88
C PHE A 103 2.87 -13.07 5.88
N ARG A 104 3.55 -12.67 4.80
CA ARG A 104 5.01 -12.81 4.67
C ARG A 104 5.75 -11.53 5.00
N THR A 105 5.06 -10.38 4.98
CA THR A 105 5.70 -9.06 5.14
C THR A 105 5.94 -8.66 6.59
N ILE A 106 5.30 -9.33 7.55
CA ILE A 106 5.36 -8.99 8.96
C ILE A 106 5.59 -10.24 9.81
N ASN A 107 6.13 -10.04 11.01
CA ASN A 107 6.13 -11.05 12.06
C ASN A 107 4.89 -10.81 12.94
N PRO A 108 3.88 -11.70 12.95
CA PRO A 108 2.63 -11.49 13.69
C PRO A 108 2.84 -11.22 15.18
N ASP A 109 3.76 -11.95 15.82
CA ASP A 109 4.03 -11.85 17.26
C ASP A 109 4.68 -10.53 17.67
N LYS A 110 5.37 -9.86 16.74
CA LYS A 110 6.13 -8.63 16.99
C LYS A 110 5.53 -7.40 16.33
N PHE A 111 4.55 -7.58 15.44
CA PHE A 111 3.99 -6.49 14.67
C PHE A 111 3.14 -5.58 15.56
N LYS A 112 3.38 -4.28 15.41
CA LYS A 112 2.58 -3.23 16.04
C LYS A 112 2.33 -2.11 15.04
N LEU A 113 1.05 -1.84 14.76
CA LEU A 113 0.64 -0.68 13.97
C LEU A 113 0.28 0.47 14.93
N ILE A 114 1.09 1.54 14.88
CA ILE A 114 0.89 2.76 15.66
C ILE A 114 0.56 3.89 14.70
N VAL A 115 -0.57 4.55 14.93
CA VAL A 115 -1.06 5.63 14.07
C VAL A 115 -1.44 6.83 14.93
N ASN A 116 -0.97 8.02 14.53
CA ASN A 116 -1.25 9.30 15.19
C ASN A 116 -0.98 9.30 16.71
N GLY A 117 0.07 8.60 17.16
CA GLY A 117 0.46 8.56 18.58
C GLY A 117 -0.44 7.71 19.48
N ARG A 118 -1.34 6.90 18.91
CA ARG A 118 -2.20 5.98 19.66
C ARG A 118 -1.46 4.75 20.19
N GLU A 119 -2.15 3.99 21.03
CA GLU A 119 -1.72 2.64 21.40
C GLU A 119 -1.58 1.75 20.16
N GLY A 120 -0.55 0.89 20.18
CA GLY A 120 -0.21 0.04 19.05
C GLY A 120 -1.13 -1.16 18.91
N LEU A 121 -1.77 -1.29 17.75
CA LEU A 121 -2.60 -2.42 17.37
C LEU A 121 -1.74 -3.64 17.05
N SER A 122 -2.14 -4.82 17.53
CA SER A 122 -1.58 -6.10 17.08
C SER A 122 -1.91 -6.38 15.61
N ALA A 123 -1.28 -7.41 15.07
CA ALA A 123 -1.49 -7.87 13.70
C ALA A 123 -2.95 -8.33 13.50
N GLU A 124 -3.47 -9.09 14.45
CA GLU A 124 -4.84 -9.63 14.47
C GLU A 124 -5.88 -8.51 14.60
N GLU A 125 -5.65 -7.54 15.48
CA GLU A 125 -6.55 -6.39 15.63
C GLU A 125 -6.57 -5.53 14.36
N THR A 126 -5.41 -5.32 13.74
CA THR A 126 -5.28 -4.56 12.50
C THR A 126 -6.04 -5.24 11.36
N LEU A 127 -5.89 -6.55 11.21
CA LEU A 127 -6.60 -7.35 10.21
C LEU A 127 -8.12 -7.33 10.45
N ARG A 128 -8.56 -7.42 11.72
CA ARG A 128 -9.97 -7.40 12.09
C ARG A 128 -10.63 -6.04 11.84
N LEU A 129 -9.93 -4.95 12.13
CA LEU A 129 -10.45 -3.59 11.90
C LEU A 129 -10.50 -3.25 10.41
N GLY A 130 -9.55 -3.77 9.63
CA GLY A 130 -9.34 -3.39 8.24
C GLY A 130 -8.33 -2.25 8.09
N SER A 131 -7.69 -2.19 6.92
CA SER A 131 -6.59 -1.27 6.62
C SER A 131 -6.95 0.20 6.87
N TYR A 132 -7.98 0.71 6.20
CA TYR A 132 -8.35 2.13 6.29
C TYR A 132 -8.95 2.50 7.64
N ASN A 133 -9.75 1.63 8.24
CA ASN A 133 -10.24 1.82 9.61
C ASN A 133 -9.09 1.93 10.62
N ALA A 134 -8.07 1.08 10.52
CA ALA A 134 -6.90 1.16 11.40
C ALA A 134 -6.10 2.46 11.22
N LEU A 135 -5.96 2.93 9.97
CA LEU A 135 -5.23 4.15 9.60
C LEU A 135 -6.01 5.44 9.93
N LEU A 136 -7.30 5.49 9.63
CA LEU A 136 -8.16 6.68 9.75
C LEU A 136 -8.78 6.84 11.13
N LYS A 137 -8.68 5.82 12.01
CA LYS A 137 -9.09 5.98 13.40
C LYS A 137 -8.49 7.26 13.98
N SER A 138 -9.23 7.90 14.87
CA SER A 138 -8.84 9.17 15.47
C SER A 138 -9.17 9.15 16.95
N SER A 139 -8.28 9.75 17.75
CA SER A 139 -8.52 10.02 19.17
C SER A 139 -9.11 11.41 19.41
N MET A 140 -9.50 12.11 18.35
CA MET A 140 -10.14 13.43 18.47
C MET A 140 -11.53 13.29 19.13
N PRO A 141 -12.02 14.36 19.78
CA PRO A 141 -13.39 14.42 20.28
C PRO A 141 -14.41 14.14 19.18
N GLU A 142 -15.55 13.55 19.55
CA GLU A 142 -16.59 13.11 18.60
C GLU A 142 -17.05 14.22 17.66
N GLU A 143 -17.12 15.46 18.17
CA GLU A 143 -17.47 16.67 17.41
C GLU A 143 -16.54 16.96 16.23
N PHE A 144 -15.29 16.49 16.27
CA PHE A 144 -14.30 16.68 15.21
C PHE A 144 -14.01 15.40 14.43
N LYS A 145 -14.74 14.31 14.69
CA LYS A 145 -14.62 13.07 13.93
C LYS A 145 -15.53 13.11 12.70
N TYR A 146 -14.95 13.54 11.59
CA TYR A 146 -15.62 13.49 10.29
C TYR A 146 -15.68 12.08 9.69
N TYR A 147 -14.77 11.19 10.10
CA TYR A 147 -14.76 9.78 9.72
C TYR A 147 -15.01 8.92 10.97
N LYS A 148 -16.07 8.11 10.94
CA LYS A 148 -16.50 7.30 12.08
C LYS A 148 -16.22 5.83 11.85
N VAL A 149 -15.08 5.37 12.38
CA VAL A 149 -14.60 3.99 12.20
C VAL A 149 -15.60 2.96 12.72
N GLU A 150 -16.38 3.31 13.74
CA GLU A 150 -17.35 2.43 14.37
C GLU A 150 -18.59 2.16 13.51
N GLU A 151 -18.87 3.05 12.54
CA GLU A 151 -20.02 2.93 11.62
C GLU A 151 -19.61 2.29 10.27
N GLU A 152 -18.30 2.12 10.02
CA GLU A 152 -17.74 1.73 8.73
C GLU A 152 -17.34 0.25 8.68
N SER A 153 -17.91 -0.49 7.72
CA SER A 153 -17.46 -1.84 7.40
C SER A 153 -16.11 -1.83 6.68
N PHE A 154 -15.50 -3.01 6.52
CA PHE A 154 -14.30 -3.15 5.70
C PHE A 154 -14.54 -2.60 4.29
N GLU A 155 -15.62 -3.00 3.63
CA GLU A 155 -15.96 -2.57 2.27
C GLU A 155 -16.25 -1.07 2.20
N SER A 156 -17.08 -0.54 3.12
CA SER A 156 -17.45 0.87 3.14
C SER A 156 -16.24 1.78 3.38
N SER A 157 -15.32 1.38 4.27
CA SER A 157 -14.07 2.10 4.49
C SER A 157 -13.17 2.15 3.25
N HIS A 158 -13.14 1.07 2.46
CA HIS A 158 -12.37 1.00 1.23
C HIS A 158 -12.97 1.87 0.13
N ASP A 159 -14.30 1.89 0.02
CA ASP A 159 -15.00 2.69 -0.99
C ASP A 159 -14.88 4.17 -0.66
N ALA A 160 -15.14 4.57 0.60
CA ALA A 160 -14.96 5.95 1.06
C ALA A 160 -13.54 6.47 0.79
N PHE A 161 -12.52 5.65 1.06
CA PHE A 161 -11.13 6.02 0.82
C PHE A 161 -10.83 6.19 -0.69
N ARG A 162 -11.31 5.27 -1.53
CA ARG A 162 -11.10 5.33 -2.99
C ARG A 162 -11.83 6.52 -3.62
N GLU A 163 -13.03 6.84 -3.16
CA GLU A 163 -13.79 8.00 -3.62
C GLU A 163 -13.14 9.32 -3.22
N ALA A 164 -12.62 9.42 -1.99
CA ALA A 164 -11.91 10.61 -1.51
C ALA A 164 -10.58 10.83 -2.26
N LEU A 165 -9.92 9.76 -2.69
CA LEU A 165 -8.62 9.79 -3.37
C LEU A 165 -8.70 9.07 -4.73
N PRO A 166 -9.45 9.63 -5.70
CA PRO A 166 -9.71 8.96 -6.98
C PRO A 166 -8.46 8.82 -7.86
N ARG A 167 -7.44 9.61 -7.57
CA ARG A 167 -6.12 9.55 -8.21
C ARG A 167 -5.08 8.74 -7.42
N GLY A 168 -5.49 8.14 -6.30
CA GLY A 168 -4.61 7.49 -5.34
C GLY A 168 -3.81 8.48 -4.49
N PHE A 169 -2.84 7.94 -3.77
CA PHE A 169 -1.98 8.66 -2.84
C PHE A 169 -0.57 8.05 -2.85
N ALA A 170 0.42 8.79 -2.36
CA ALA A 170 1.81 8.35 -2.32
C ALA A 170 2.26 8.12 -0.87
N TRP A 171 2.89 6.98 -0.61
CA TRP A 171 3.61 6.74 0.64
C TRP A 171 5.02 7.29 0.53
N ARG A 172 5.51 7.88 1.63
CA ARG A 172 6.92 8.18 1.81
C ARG A 172 7.39 7.47 3.07
N CYS A 173 8.35 6.56 2.94
CA CYS A 173 9.10 6.05 4.07
C CYS A 173 10.32 6.92 4.32
N TRP A 174 10.49 7.30 5.57
CA TRP A 174 11.74 7.88 6.03
C TRP A 174 12.52 6.79 6.76
N PRO A 175 13.80 6.56 6.43
CA PRO A 175 14.64 5.73 7.28
C PRO A 175 14.70 6.38 8.66
N PHE A 176 14.32 5.62 9.69
CA PHE A 176 14.39 6.10 11.06
C PHE A 176 15.87 6.13 11.46
N THR A 177 16.52 7.29 11.34
CA THR A 177 17.78 7.52 12.07
C THR A 177 17.40 7.62 13.54
N GLN A 178 17.71 6.59 14.34
CA GLN A 178 17.64 6.71 15.79
C GLN A 178 18.50 7.91 16.22
N ALA A 179 17.86 9.04 16.50
CA ALA A 179 18.42 10.00 17.41
C ALA A 179 18.39 9.33 18.78
N ARG A 180 19.53 8.77 19.21
CA ARG A 180 19.73 8.34 20.59
C ARG A 180 19.35 9.54 21.48
N ARG A 181 18.32 9.38 22.30
CA ARG A 181 18.14 10.21 23.49
C ARG A 181 18.92 9.59 24.63
#